data_AF-A0A5N3CRX4-F1
#
_entry.id   AF-A0A5N3CRX4-F1
#
_cell.length_a   1.000
_cell.length_b   1.000
_cell.length_c   1.000
_cell.angle_alpha   90.00
_cell.angle_beta   90.00
_cell.angle_gamma   90.00
#
_symmetry.space_group_name_H-M   'P 1'
#
loop_
_entity.id
_entity.type
_entity.pdbx_description
1 polymer ?
#
loop_
_entity_poly.entity_id
_entity_poly.type
_entity_poly.pdbx_seq_one_letter_code
_entity_poly.pdbx_strand_id
1 'polypeptide(L)' 'MEKYFFSPSNNAFYPASLRSVYEAAGSWPEDSVVVESAVYKVFSASAAPAGMERCVGPENMPIWREAGQR' A
#
# COMPACT_ATOMS: atom_id res chain seq x y z
N MET A 1 10.13 -9.06 12.04
CA MET A 1 9.34 -8.89 10.80
C MET A 1 8.66 -7.54 10.88
N GLU A 2 8.94 -6.66 9.92
CA GLU A 2 8.30 -5.35 9.85
C GLU A 2 6.86 -5.51 9.35
N LYS A 3 5.92 -4.81 9.98
CA LYS A 3 4.52 -4.76 9.54
C LYS A 3 4.31 -3.47 8.75
N TYR A 4 3.53 -3.56 7.69
CA TYR A 4 3.13 -2.43 6.90
C TYR A 4 1.61 -2.31 6.90
N PHE A 5 1.14 -1.12 6.62
CA PHE A 5 -0.27 -0.80 6.49
C PHE A 5 -0.49 -0.25 5.09
N PHE A 6 -1.45 -0.79 4.36
CA PHE A 6 -1.84 -0.30 3.04
C PHE A 6 -3.14 0.47 3.16
N SER A 7 -3.20 1.70 2.66
CA SER A 7 -4.44 2.47 2.55
C SER A 7 -4.97 2.37 1.12
N PRO A 8 -6.14 1.75 0.91
CA PRO A 8 -6.84 1.74 -0.38
C PRO A 8 -7.10 3.13 -0.93
N SER A 9 -7.63 4.04 -0.11
CA SER A 9 -8.02 5.39 -0.54
C SER A 9 -6.82 6.19 -1.04
N ASN A 10 -5.68 6.02 -0.39
CA ASN A 10 -4.44 6.70 -0.78
C ASN A 10 -3.60 5.88 -1.77
N ASN A 11 -3.98 4.63 -2.03
CA ASN A 11 -3.19 3.63 -2.76
C ASN A 11 -1.71 3.68 -2.31
N ALA A 12 -1.48 3.69 -0.99
CA ALA A 12 -0.17 3.99 -0.39
C ALA A 12 0.14 3.06 0.79
N PHE A 13 1.44 2.85 1.05
CA PHE A 13 1.91 2.04 2.18
C PHE A 13 2.52 2.90 3.28
N TYR A 14 2.28 2.50 4.51
CA TYR A 14 2.70 3.15 5.74
C TYR A 14 3.40 2.13 6.63
N PRO A 15 4.68 2.34 6.99
CA PRO A 15 5.38 1.44 7.91
C PRO A 15 4.80 1.56 9.31
N ALA A 16 4.61 0.42 9.99
CA ALA A 16 4.11 0.39 11.37
C ALA A 16 4.97 1.22 12.33
N SER A 17 6.28 1.27 12.08
CA SER A 17 7.25 2.03 12.88
C SER A 17 6.98 3.54 12.88
N LEU A 18 6.33 4.07 11.84
CA LEU A 18 5.98 5.50 11.73
C LEU A 18 4.51 5.79 12.06
N ARG A 19 3.74 4.77 12.49
CA ARG A 19 2.31 4.93 12.78
C ARG A 19 2.03 6.08 13.75
N SER A 20 2.73 6.13 14.89
CA SER A 20 2.53 7.19 15.88
C SER A 20 2.84 8.59 15.34
N VAL A 21 3.76 8.71 14.37
CA VAL A 21 4.08 9.99 13.71
C VAL A 21 2.92 10.43 12.83
N TYR A 22 2.36 9.53 12.03
CA TYR A 22 1.22 9.82 11.18
C TYR A 22 -0.05 10.11 11.98
N GLU A 23 -0.29 9.37 13.07
CA GLU A 23 -1.42 9.61 13.99
C GLU A 23 -1.28 11.00 14.65
N ALA A 24 -0.09 11.35 15.14
CA ALA A 24 0.16 12.67 15.72
C ALA A 24 0.01 13.82 14.70
N ALA A 25 0.32 13.56 13.43
CA ALA A 25 0.13 14.52 12.33
C ALA A 25 -1.30 14.53 11.76
N GLY A 26 -2.23 13.70 12.27
CA GLY A 26 -3.58 13.57 11.72
C GLY A 26 -3.63 13.05 10.28
N SER A 27 -2.54 12.43 9.81
CA SER A 27 -2.37 11.93 8.44
C SER A 27 -2.46 10.40 8.35
N TRP A 28 -2.83 9.74 9.45
CA TRP A 28 -3.02 8.30 9.48
C TRP A 28 -4.33 7.90 8.76
N PRO A 29 -4.26 7.01 7.76
CA PRO A 29 -5.47 6.55 7.08
C PRO A 29 -6.29 5.58 7.95
N GLU A 30 -7.57 5.88 8.14
CA GLU A 30 -8.51 5.03 8.89
C GLU A 30 -8.88 3.75 8.13
N ASP A 31 -8.80 3.76 6.80
CA ASP A 31 -9.05 2.62 5.92
C ASP A 31 -7.83 1.70 5.75
N SER A 32 -6.79 1.92 6.56
CA SER A 32 -5.55 1.17 6.47
C SER A 32 -5.72 -0.30 6.87
N VAL A 33 -5.29 -1.20 5.99
CA VAL A 33 -5.28 -2.65 6.21
C VAL A 33 -3.87 -3.13 6.54
N VAL A 34 -3.75 -4.04 7.50
CA VAL A 34 -2.45 -4.63 7.85
C VAL A 34 -2.01 -5.58 6.74
N VAL A 35 -0.77 -5.42 6.28
CA VAL A 35 -0.17 -6.25 5.25
C VAL A 35 1.22 -6.72 5.68
N GLU A 36 1.62 -7.88 5.16
CA GLU A 36 2.96 -8.39 5.40
C GLU A 36 4.02 -7.57 4.65
N SER A 37 5.24 -7.53 5.18
CA SER A 37 6.38 -6.88 4.50
C SER A 37 6.64 -7.43 3.09
N ALA A 38 6.28 -8.69 2.81
CA ALA A 38 6.37 -9.27 1.47
C ALA A 38 5.45 -8.55 0.47
N VAL A 39 4.23 -8.20 0.88
CA VAL A 39 3.28 -7.43 0.06
C VAL A 39 3.84 -6.04 -0.23
N TYR A 40 4.30 -5.33 0.81
CA TYR A 40 4.96 -4.03 0.63
C TYR A 40 6.16 -4.11 -0.33
N LYS A 41 7.00 -5.16 -0.20
CA LYS A 41 8.13 -5.36 -1.08
C LYS A 41 7.70 -5.52 -2.53
N VAL A 42 6.72 -6.38 -2.80
CA VAL A 42 6.24 -6.64 -4.16
C VAL A 42 5.61 -5.39 -4.77
N PHE A 43 4.80 -4.65 -4.02
CA PHE A 43 3.95 -3.59 -4.57
C PHE A 43 4.49 -2.16 -4.38
N SER A 44 5.56 -1.96 -3.61
CA SER A 44 6.09 -0.61 -3.34
C SER A 44 7.60 -0.50 -3.28
N ALA A 45 8.30 -1.49 -2.74
CA ALA A 45 9.77 -1.44 -2.67
C ALA A 45 10.44 -1.93 -3.97
N SER A 46 9.77 -2.82 -4.72
CA SER A 46 10.22 -3.32 -6.01
C SER A 46 9.66 -2.49 -7.16
N ALA A 47 10.36 -2.53 -8.30
CA ALA A 47 9.85 -1.94 -9.53
C ALA A 47 8.54 -2.60 -9.95
N ALA A 48 7.59 -1.78 -10.39
CA ALA A 48 6.36 -2.27 -11.00
C ALA A 48 6.68 -3.13 -12.24
N PRO A 49 5.92 -4.22 -12.49
CA PRO A 49 6.04 -4.97 -13.72
C PRO A 49 5.82 -4.08 -14.95
N ALA A 50 6.43 -4.44 -16.08
CA ALA A 50 6.33 -3.66 -17.31
C ALA A 50 4.86 -3.51 -17.74
N GLY A 51 4.43 -2.26 -17.96
CA GLY A 51 3.04 -1.96 -18.35
C GLY A 51 2.02 -2.19 -17.24
N MET A 52 2.43 -2.31 -15.97
CA MET A 52 1.51 -2.44 -14.84
C MET A 52 1.64 -1.27 -13.86
N GLU A 53 0.53 -0.91 -13.24
CA GLU A 53 0.42 0.08 -12.17
C GLU A 53 -0.20 -0.55 -10.91
N ARG A 54 0.20 -0.06 -9.74
CA ARG A 54 -0.39 -0.51 -8.48
C ARG A 54 -1.79 0.08 -8.38
N CYS A 55 -2.76 -0.77 -8.13
CA CYS A 55 -4.16 -0.41 -7.92
C CYS A 55 -4.71 -1.10 -6.67
N VAL A 56 -5.89 -0.67 -6.24
CA VAL A 56 -6.66 -1.32 -5.20
C VAL A 56 -7.51 -2.42 -5.84
N GLY A 57 -7.33 -3.64 -5.36
CA GLY A 57 -8.10 -4.81 -5.75
C GLY A 57 -9.22 -5.15 -4.77
N PRO A 58 -9.81 -6.34 -4.89
CA PRO A 58 -10.79 -6.83 -3.92
C PRO A 58 -10.17 -6.91 -2.52
N GLU A 59 -11.03 -6.84 -1.50
CA GLU A 59 -10.63 -6.88 -0.08
C GLU A 59 -9.63 -5.80 0.33
N ASN A 60 -9.62 -4.65 -0.36
CA ASN A 60 -8.75 -3.52 -0.04
C ASN A 60 -7.25 -3.85 -0.15
N MET A 61 -6.90 -4.87 -0.95
CA MET A 61 -5.52 -5.31 -1.14
C MET A 61 -4.88 -4.71 -2.39
N PRO A 62 -3.57 -4.43 -2.39
CA PRO A 62 -2.87 -3.93 -3.57
C PRO A 62 -2.79 -5.02 -4.64
N ILE A 63 -3.08 -4.65 -5.90
CA ILE A 63 -2.92 -5.50 -7.07
C ILE A 63 -2.15 -4.76 -8.16
N TRP A 64 -1.54 -5.50 -9.07
CA TRP A 64 -1.02 -4.95 -10.32
C TRP A 64 -2.14 -4.97 -11.35
N ARG A 65 -2.43 -3.82 -11.95
CA ARG A 65 -3.36 -3.68 -13.08
C ARG A 65 -2.57 -3.21 -14.29
N GLU A 66 -2.93 -3.67 -15.49
CA GLU A 66 -2.34 -3.17 -16.73
C GLU A 66 -2.61 -1.66 -16.89
N ALA A 67 -1.53 -0.88 -17.01
CA ALA A 67 -1.56 0.55 -17.25
C ALA A 67 -1.89 0.78 -18.73
N GLY A 68 -3.18 1.00 -19.04
CA GLY A 68 -3.60 1.30 -20.42
C GLY A 68 -4.96 0.77 -20.86
N GLN A 69 -5.71 0.03 -20.04
CA GLN A 69 -7.13 -0.23 -20.33
C GLN A 69 -7.95 1.02 -20.00
N ARG A 70 -8.07 1.92 -20.99
CA ARG A 70 -9.08 2.98 -21.04
C ARG A 70 -10.24 2.54 -21.93
#